data_AF-A0A7S0TPY1-F1
#
_entry.id   AF-A0A7S0TPY1-F1
#
_cell.length_a   1.000
_cell.length_b   1.000
_cell.length_c   1.000
_cell.angle_alpha   90.00
_cell.angle_beta   90.00
_cell.angle_gamma   90.00
#
_symmetry.space_group_name_H-M   'P 1'
#
loop_
_entity.id
_entity.type
_entity.pdbx_description
1 polymer ?
#
loop_
_entity_poly.entity_id
_entity_poly.type
_entity_poly.pdbx_seq_one_letter_code
_entity_poly.pdbx_strand_id
1 'polypeptide(L)'
;VERGREVEQRGRDIGALIHRRVLQRDSNICYGEGGAGTWSDGKLTTRIGRNSGPVRYVLEQLVRFGAPADILKLGKPHLGTDRLVVILKAMRGYLTEKGVDFLFGCRVDHVDVKGGKVTGVRYRRLNIDGSLAGGEESLAAKRVVLASGHTARDIYESL
;
A
#
# COMPACT_ATOMS: atom_id res chain seq x y z
N VAL A 1 2.31 1.70 8.35
CA VAL A 1 1.85 0.34 8.75
C VAL A 1 1.07 -0.23 7.59
N GLU A 2 1.40 -1.44 7.15
CA GLU A 2 0.79 -2.14 6.02
C GLU A 2 0.53 -3.60 6.44
N ARG A 3 -0.71 -4.07 6.26
CA ARG A 3 -1.11 -5.42 6.66
C ARG A 3 -0.44 -6.49 5.81
N GLY A 4 -0.26 -6.21 4.51
CA GLY A 4 0.40 -7.11 3.60
C GLY A 4 1.92 -6.96 3.58
N ARG A 5 2.52 -7.65 2.62
CA ARG A 5 3.98 -7.76 2.51
C ARG A 5 4.57 -6.74 1.55
N GLU A 6 5.88 -6.58 1.63
CA GLU A 6 6.71 -5.96 0.60
C GLU A 6 6.42 -6.60 -0.75
N VAL A 7 6.57 -5.82 -1.82
CA VAL A 7 6.17 -6.20 -3.17
C VAL A 7 6.85 -7.49 -3.65
N GLU A 8 8.08 -7.77 -3.19
CA GLU A 8 8.80 -9.00 -3.53
C GLU A 8 8.18 -10.25 -2.91
N GLN A 9 7.84 -10.21 -1.62
CA GLN A 9 7.18 -11.34 -0.95
C GLN A 9 5.73 -11.45 -1.41
N ARG A 10 5.03 -10.33 -1.54
CA ARG A 10 3.66 -10.28 -2.07
C ARG A 10 3.55 -10.88 -3.46
N GLY A 11 4.55 -10.67 -4.32
CA GLY A 11 4.62 -11.32 -5.63
C GLY A 11 4.68 -12.85 -5.56
N ARG A 12 5.42 -13.40 -4.58
CA ARG A 12 5.43 -14.86 -4.33
C ARG A 12 4.06 -15.34 -3.85
N ASP A 13 3.42 -14.61 -2.94
CA ASP A 13 2.11 -14.97 -2.41
C ASP A 13 1.02 -14.97 -3.49
N ILE A 14 1.05 -13.97 -4.39
CA ILE A 14 0.15 -13.89 -5.54
C ILE A 14 0.46 -15.00 -6.55
N GLY A 15 1.73 -15.30 -6.81
CA GLY A 15 2.11 -16.44 -7.65
C GLY A 15 1.60 -17.78 -7.09
N ALA A 16 1.69 -17.98 -5.77
CA ALA A 16 1.15 -19.15 -5.10
C ALA A 16 -0.39 -19.24 -5.22
N LEU A 17 -1.09 -18.10 -5.14
CA LEU A 17 -2.53 -18.05 -5.39
C LEU A 17 -2.87 -18.45 -6.82
N ILE A 18 -2.18 -17.90 -7.81
CA ILE A 18 -2.46 -18.13 -9.24
C ILE A 18 -2.17 -19.59 -9.63
N HIS A 19 -1.01 -20.11 -9.26
CA HIS A 19 -0.51 -21.40 -9.74
C HIS A 19 -0.83 -22.57 -8.83
N ARG A 20 -0.97 -22.34 -7.52
CA ARG A 20 -1.14 -23.40 -6.50
C ARG A 20 -2.45 -23.29 -5.73
N ARG A 21 -3.27 -22.28 -6.02
CA ARG A 21 -4.55 -21.99 -5.31
C ARG A 21 -4.38 -21.78 -3.81
N VAL A 22 -3.19 -21.35 -3.38
CA VAL A 22 -2.89 -21.03 -1.98
C VAL A 22 -3.11 -19.55 -1.76
N LEU A 23 -4.16 -19.19 -1.02
CA LEU A 23 -4.48 -17.80 -0.70
C LEU A 23 -3.84 -17.38 0.62
N GLN A 24 -3.02 -16.33 0.57
CA GLN A 24 -2.62 -15.57 1.76
C GLN A 24 -3.61 -14.44 2.01
N ARG A 25 -4.33 -14.48 3.15
CA ARG A 25 -5.46 -13.57 3.42
C ARG A 25 -5.06 -12.10 3.58
N ASP A 26 -3.85 -11.85 4.05
CA ASP A 26 -3.34 -10.50 4.29
C ASP A 26 -2.28 -10.06 3.28
N SER A 27 -1.85 -10.94 2.36
CA SER A 27 -0.88 -10.64 1.31
C SER A 27 -1.40 -11.16 -0.03
N ASN A 28 -2.14 -10.32 -0.76
CA ASN A 28 -2.87 -10.74 -1.96
C ASN A 28 -3.07 -9.56 -2.92
N ILE A 29 -3.93 -9.74 -3.93
CA ILE A 29 -4.22 -8.72 -4.94
C ILE A 29 -4.69 -7.39 -4.31
N CYS A 30 -5.34 -7.42 -3.15
CA CYS A 30 -5.80 -6.21 -2.46
C CYS A 30 -4.76 -5.63 -1.48
N TYR A 31 -4.00 -6.48 -0.79
CA TYR A 31 -3.21 -6.09 0.39
C TYR A 31 -1.71 -6.28 0.23
N GLY A 32 -0.95 -5.32 0.77
CA GLY A 32 0.51 -5.21 0.74
C GLY A 32 0.99 -4.03 -0.11
N GLU A 33 2.30 -3.96 -0.32
CA GLU A 33 2.96 -2.76 -0.87
C GLU A 33 2.34 -2.28 -2.20
N GLY A 34 1.94 -1.01 -2.25
CA GLY A 34 1.24 -0.37 -3.38
C GLY A 34 -0.26 -0.70 -3.49
N GLY A 35 -0.81 -1.46 -2.54
CA GLY A 35 -2.24 -1.74 -2.43
C GLY A 35 -2.82 -2.46 -3.65
N ALA A 36 -4.10 -2.23 -3.93
CA ALA A 36 -4.80 -2.86 -5.06
C ALA A 36 -4.28 -2.43 -6.44
N GLY A 37 -3.50 -1.34 -6.52
CA GLY A 37 -2.98 -0.81 -7.78
C GLY A 37 -1.85 -1.65 -8.37
N THR A 38 -1.07 -2.35 -7.56
CA THR A 38 0.20 -2.98 -7.98
C THR A 38 0.02 -4.12 -8.99
N TRP A 39 -0.88 -5.07 -8.73
CA TRP A 39 -1.16 -6.19 -9.65
C TRP A 39 -2.33 -5.85 -10.58
N SER A 40 -2.15 -4.81 -11.38
CA SER A 40 -3.14 -4.35 -12.35
C SER A 40 -2.49 -3.91 -13.66
N ASP A 41 -3.31 -3.57 -14.66
CA ASP A 41 -2.85 -2.92 -15.90
C ASP A 41 -2.20 -1.54 -15.63
N GLY A 42 -2.39 -0.96 -14.44
CA GLY A 42 -1.76 0.29 -14.04
C GLY A 42 -2.25 1.49 -14.85
N LYS A 43 -3.54 1.49 -15.22
CA LYS A 43 -4.18 2.59 -15.96
C LYS A 43 -4.20 3.86 -15.11
N LEU A 44 -3.60 4.93 -15.63
CA LEU A 44 -3.53 6.22 -14.94
C LEU A 44 -4.69 7.11 -15.41
N THR A 45 -5.80 7.06 -14.68
CA THR A 45 -7.01 7.85 -14.97
C THR A 45 -7.21 8.97 -13.95
N THR A 46 -7.91 10.03 -14.34
CA THR A 46 -8.24 11.16 -13.45
C THR A 46 -9.60 11.74 -13.81
N ARG A 47 -10.31 12.27 -12.80
CA ARG A 47 -11.61 12.97 -12.95
C ARG A 47 -11.50 14.49 -12.83
N ILE A 48 -10.34 15.01 -12.41
CA ILE A 48 -10.12 16.44 -12.13
C ILE A 48 -9.22 17.12 -13.17
N GLY A 49 -9.01 16.46 -14.30
CA GLY A 49 -8.14 16.94 -15.37
C GLY A 49 -6.67 16.60 -15.14
N ARG A 50 -6.00 16.22 -16.22
CA ARG A 50 -4.61 15.75 -16.22
C ARG A 50 -3.59 16.84 -15.94
N ASN A 51 -3.92 18.06 -16.33
CA ASN A 51 -3.06 19.23 -16.17
C ASN A 51 -3.29 19.93 -14.82
N SER A 52 -4.16 19.39 -13.96
CA SER A 52 -4.28 19.91 -12.60
C SER A 52 -2.98 19.67 -11.84
N GLY A 53 -2.57 20.65 -11.02
CA GLY A 53 -1.32 20.59 -10.26
C GLY A 53 -1.13 19.27 -9.48
N PRO A 54 -2.12 18.80 -8.70
CA PRO A 54 -2.01 17.56 -7.95
C PRO A 54 -1.80 16.31 -8.83
N VAL A 55 -2.53 16.21 -9.96
CA VAL A 55 -2.36 15.07 -10.88
C VAL A 55 -0.99 15.12 -11.54
N ARG A 56 -0.56 16.30 -11.99
CA ARG A 56 0.75 16.49 -12.60
C ARG A 56 1.88 16.09 -11.64
N TYR A 57 1.78 16.50 -10.38
CA TYR A 57 2.73 16.14 -9.33
C TYR A 57 2.85 14.62 -9.15
N VAL A 58 1.72 13.90 -9.06
CA VAL A 58 1.74 12.42 -8.95
C VAL A 58 2.41 11.77 -10.15
N LEU A 59 2.07 12.22 -11.38
CA LEU A 59 2.69 11.68 -12.60
C LEU A 59 4.20 11.94 -12.64
N GLU A 60 4.66 13.10 -12.18
CA GLU A 60 6.09 13.43 -12.09
C GLU A 60 6.81 12.58 -11.06
N GLN A 61 6.20 12.31 -9.90
CA GLN A 61 6.78 11.38 -8.93
C GLN A 61 6.87 9.96 -9.51
N LEU A 62 5.84 9.48 -10.21
CA LEU A 62 5.91 8.17 -10.88
C LEU A 62 7.09 8.11 -11.87
N VAL A 63 7.30 9.16 -12.67
CA VAL A 63 8.45 9.23 -13.60
C VAL A 63 9.77 9.26 -12.86
N ARG A 64 9.89 10.07 -11.81
CA ARG A 64 11.08 10.16 -10.95
C ARG A 64 11.53 8.80 -10.42
N PHE A 65 10.58 7.92 -10.12
CA PHE A 65 10.84 6.60 -9.55
C PHE A 65 10.83 5.45 -10.57
N GLY A 66 10.77 5.74 -11.88
CA GLY A 66 11.00 4.74 -12.93
C GLY A 66 9.87 4.55 -13.93
N ALA A 67 8.80 5.34 -13.88
CA ALA A 67 7.82 5.35 -14.97
C ALA A 67 8.39 6.03 -16.24
N PRO A 68 7.98 5.60 -17.44
CA PRO A 68 8.37 6.26 -18.70
C PRO A 68 7.91 7.72 -18.74
N ALA A 69 8.76 8.65 -19.16
CA ALA A 69 8.40 10.08 -19.27
C ALA A 69 7.19 10.35 -20.18
N ASP A 70 6.89 9.44 -21.12
CA ASP A 70 5.71 9.50 -21.98
C ASP A 70 4.39 9.47 -21.20
N ILE A 71 4.39 8.92 -19.97
CA ILE A 71 3.21 8.98 -19.10
C ILE A 71 2.86 10.39 -18.64
N LEU A 72 3.61 11.43 -19.04
CA LEU A 72 3.27 12.84 -18.84
C LEU A 72 2.51 13.41 -20.04
N LYS A 73 2.71 12.87 -21.25
CA LYS A 73 2.11 13.36 -22.50
C LYS A 73 0.91 12.54 -22.97
N LEU A 74 0.92 11.23 -22.73
CA LEU A 74 -0.11 10.31 -23.21
C LEU A 74 -1.48 10.60 -22.56
N GLY A 75 -2.55 10.58 -23.36
CA GLY A 75 -3.91 10.82 -22.86
C GLY A 75 -4.46 9.69 -21.96
N LYS A 76 -4.03 8.44 -22.19
CA LYS A 76 -4.45 7.25 -21.42
C LYS A 76 -3.23 6.35 -21.13
N PRO A 77 -2.28 6.79 -20.29
CA PRO A 77 -1.08 6.00 -20.02
C PRO A 77 -1.40 4.80 -19.12
N HIS A 78 -0.62 3.75 -19.29
CA HIS A 78 -0.62 2.55 -18.46
C HIS A 78 0.83 2.18 -18.09
N LEU A 79 1.03 1.63 -16.90
CA LEU A 79 2.37 1.22 -16.42
C LEU A 79 2.59 -0.29 -16.51
N GLY A 80 1.54 -1.08 -16.26
CA GLY A 80 1.63 -2.53 -16.05
C GLY A 80 2.28 -2.90 -14.71
N THR A 81 2.02 -4.13 -14.26
CA THR A 81 2.49 -4.68 -12.98
C THR A 81 4.01 -4.61 -12.84
N ASP A 82 4.78 -5.07 -13.84
CA ASP A 82 6.24 -5.20 -13.71
C ASP A 82 6.92 -3.86 -13.43
N ARG A 83 6.45 -2.78 -14.07
CA ARG A 83 6.96 -1.43 -13.80
C ARG A 83 6.53 -0.92 -12.43
N LEU A 84 5.29 -1.18 -12.02
CA LEU A 84 4.79 -0.76 -10.70
C LEU A 84 5.63 -1.38 -9.58
N VAL A 85 6.05 -2.65 -9.70
CA VAL A 85 6.93 -3.30 -8.73
C VAL A 85 8.25 -2.54 -8.57
N VAL A 86 8.89 -2.17 -9.69
CA VAL A 86 10.15 -1.42 -9.68
C VAL A 86 9.97 -0.03 -9.07
N ILE A 87 8.91 0.68 -9.47
CA ILE A 87 8.59 2.03 -8.98
C ILE A 87 8.36 2.03 -7.46
N LEU A 88 7.59 1.06 -6.95
CA LEU A 88 7.29 0.96 -5.51
C LEU A 88 8.56 0.71 -4.69
N LYS A 89 9.44 -0.19 -5.15
CA LYS A 89 10.74 -0.42 -4.48
C LYS A 89 11.60 0.84 -4.42
N ALA A 90 11.65 1.59 -5.52
CA ALA A 90 12.41 2.84 -5.58
C ALA A 90 11.80 3.91 -4.64
N MET A 91 10.48 4.03 -4.60
CA MET A 91 9.77 4.93 -3.68
C MET A 91 10.02 4.56 -2.22
N ARG A 92 9.91 3.27 -1.86
CA ARG A 92 10.17 2.78 -0.51
C ARG A 92 11.62 3.08 -0.10
N GLY A 93 12.60 2.75 -0.95
CA GLY A 93 14.01 3.04 -0.68
C GLY A 93 14.26 4.53 -0.39
N TYR A 94 13.75 5.41 -1.26
CA TYR A 94 13.86 6.85 -1.06
C TYR A 94 13.21 7.34 0.25
N LEU A 95 12.02 6.85 0.57
CA LEU A 95 11.33 7.25 1.81
C LEU A 95 12.05 6.73 3.05
N THR A 96 12.58 5.51 3.01
CA THR A 96 13.40 4.94 4.10
C THR A 96 14.69 5.76 4.31
N GLU A 97 15.37 6.18 3.25
CA GLU A 97 16.53 7.10 3.34
C GLU A 97 16.18 8.46 3.97
N LYS A 98 14.91 8.86 3.89
CA LYS A 98 14.38 10.08 4.53
C LYS A 98 13.85 9.85 5.95
N GLY A 99 14.07 8.66 6.52
CA GLY A 99 13.67 8.33 7.89
C GLY A 99 12.22 7.86 8.03
N VAL A 100 11.60 7.37 6.95
CA VAL A 100 10.27 6.75 7.02
C VAL A 100 10.39 5.27 7.35
N ASP A 101 9.77 4.87 8.46
CA ASP A 101 9.64 3.47 8.85
C ASP A 101 8.46 2.79 8.16
N PHE A 102 8.72 1.62 7.58
CA PHE A 102 7.71 0.75 6.99
C PHE A 102 7.52 -0.50 7.84
N LEU A 103 6.32 -0.65 8.40
CA LEU A 103 5.90 -1.84 9.14
C LEU A 103 4.99 -2.69 8.25
N PHE A 104 5.58 -3.63 7.50
CA PHE A 104 4.85 -4.63 6.71
C PHE A 104 4.42 -5.82 7.56
N GLY A 105 3.43 -6.58 7.10
CA GLY A 105 2.87 -7.70 7.84
C GLY A 105 2.23 -7.28 9.17
N CYS A 106 1.77 -6.04 9.27
CA CYS A 106 1.23 -5.46 10.49
C CYS A 106 -0.17 -4.92 10.20
N ARG A 107 -1.20 -5.56 10.76
CA ARG A 107 -2.59 -5.14 10.55
C ARG A 107 -3.03 -4.26 11.71
N VAL A 108 -3.41 -3.02 11.40
CA VAL A 108 -4.09 -2.14 12.37
C VAL A 108 -5.50 -2.65 12.58
N ASP A 109 -5.87 -2.88 13.84
CA ASP A 109 -7.20 -3.34 14.23
C ASP A 109 -8.01 -2.23 14.92
N HIS A 110 -7.35 -1.23 15.51
CA HIS A 110 -8.01 -0.13 16.22
C HIS A 110 -7.27 1.20 16.10
N VAL A 111 -8.03 2.29 16.10
CA VAL A 111 -7.52 3.67 16.25
C VAL A 111 -7.87 4.16 17.65
N ASP A 112 -6.85 4.55 18.43
CA ASP A 112 -7.07 5.00 19.80
C ASP A 112 -7.47 6.48 19.81
N VAL A 113 -8.57 6.79 20.50
CA VAL A 113 -9.10 8.15 20.64
C VAL A 113 -9.36 8.45 22.11
N LYS A 114 -8.79 9.55 22.62
CA LYS A 114 -9.00 10.04 23.98
C LYS A 114 -9.39 11.52 23.94
N GLY A 115 -10.52 11.87 24.55
CA GLY A 115 -11.01 13.25 24.59
C GLY A 115 -11.22 13.87 23.20
N GLY A 116 -11.74 13.08 22.25
CA GLY A 116 -11.97 13.51 20.87
C GLY A 116 -10.69 13.69 20.03
N LYS A 117 -9.52 13.26 20.53
CA LYS A 117 -8.24 13.35 19.82
C LYS A 117 -7.63 11.96 19.64
N VAL A 118 -7.10 11.70 18.46
CA VAL A 118 -6.34 10.47 18.18
C VAL A 118 -5.07 10.45 19.02
N THR A 119 -4.77 9.30 19.62
CA THR A 119 -3.57 9.07 20.43
C THR A 119 -2.65 7.99 19.87
N GLY A 120 -3.12 7.18 18.93
CA GLY A 120 -2.33 6.13 18.32
C GLY A 120 -3.17 5.13 17.55
N VAL A 121 -2.54 4.00 17.22
CA VAL A 121 -3.19 2.83 16.64
C VAL A 121 -2.72 1.57 17.36
N ARG A 122 -3.59 0.57 17.44
CA ARG A 122 -3.25 -0.78 17.88
C ARG A 122 -3.23 -1.72 16.68
N TYR A 123 -2.18 -2.52 16.60
CA TYR A 123 -1.94 -3.42 15.47
C TYR A 123 -1.46 -4.79 15.94
N ARG A 124 -1.64 -5.80 15.11
CA ARG A 124 -1.06 -7.13 15.31
C ARG A 124 -0.13 -7.48 14.16
N ARG A 125 0.98 -8.15 14.49
CA ARG A 125 1.88 -8.71 13.49
C ARG A 125 1.31 -10.00 12.93
N LEU A 126 1.66 -10.28 11.68
CA LEU A 126 1.25 -11.47 10.95
C LEU A 126 2.47 -12.31 10.63
N ASN A 127 2.35 -13.63 10.79
CA ASN A 127 3.28 -14.63 10.29
C ASN A 127 3.15 -14.74 8.76
N ILE A 128 4.12 -15.42 8.13
CA ILE A 128 4.15 -15.59 6.67
C ILE A 128 2.88 -16.30 6.16
N ASP A 129 2.31 -17.20 6.95
CA ASP A 129 1.05 -17.91 6.68
C ASP A 129 -0.23 -17.09 6.98
N GLY A 130 -0.07 -15.83 7.40
CA GLY A 130 -1.16 -14.93 7.78
C GLY A 130 -1.74 -15.15 9.18
N SER A 131 -1.21 -16.11 9.96
CA SER A 131 -1.59 -16.26 11.38
C SER A 131 -1.05 -15.11 12.23
N LEU A 132 -1.62 -14.87 13.41
CA LEU A 132 -1.16 -13.82 14.31
C LEU A 132 0.21 -14.17 14.89
N ALA A 133 1.16 -13.25 14.75
CA ALA A 133 2.48 -13.33 15.35
C ALA A 133 2.46 -12.58 16.68
N GLY A 134 2.09 -13.28 17.76
CA GLY A 134 2.07 -12.72 19.11
C GLY A 134 0.83 -11.88 19.43
N GLY A 135 1.01 -10.92 20.34
CA GLY A 135 -0.05 -10.09 20.90
C GLY A 135 -0.33 -8.81 20.13
N GLU A 136 -1.22 -8.00 20.69
CA GLU A 136 -1.47 -6.64 20.22
C GLU A 136 -0.32 -5.70 20.61
N GLU A 137 0.11 -4.89 19.66
CA GLU A 137 1.11 -3.84 19.82
C GLU A 137 0.45 -2.45 19.64
N SER A 138 1.09 -1.40 20.16
CA SER A 138 0.59 -0.03 20.07
C SER A 138 1.62 0.89 19.46
N LEU A 139 1.17 1.78 18.57
CA LEU A 139 1.97 2.86 18.01
C LEU A 139 1.34 4.20 18.38
N ALA A 140 2.01 4.95 19.26
CA ALA A 140 1.56 6.28 19.66
C ALA A 140 1.69 7.28 18.50
N ALA A 141 0.63 8.02 18.21
CA ALA A 141 0.60 9.01 17.14
C ALA A 141 -0.41 10.11 17.41
N LYS A 142 -0.01 11.37 17.18
CA LYS A 142 -0.91 12.53 17.28
C LYS A 142 -1.82 12.70 16.07
N ARG A 143 -1.45 12.05 14.95
CA ARG A 143 -2.13 12.13 13.65
C ARG A 143 -2.08 10.75 13.01
N VAL A 144 -3.23 10.31 12.50
CA VAL A 144 -3.37 9.04 11.79
C VAL A 144 -4.10 9.32 10.47
N VAL A 145 -3.55 8.82 9.37
CA VAL A 145 -4.18 8.86 8.05
C VAL A 145 -4.66 7.45 7.71
N LEU A 146 -5.97 7.28 7.55
CA LEU A 146 -6.55 6.02 7.12
C LEU A 146 -6.61 5.97 5.59
N ALA A 147 -5.64 5.27 4.99
CA ALA A 147 -5.55 5.01 3.55
C ALA A 147 -5.64 3.49 3.27
N SER A 148 -6.57 2.80 3.94
CA SER A 148 -6.68 1.33 3.97
C SER A 148 -7.33 0.70 2.72
N GLY A 149 -7.91 1.52 1.85
CA GLY A 149 -8.69 1.04 0.71
C GLY A 149 -10.07 0.48 1.13
N HIS A 150 -10.96 0.28 0.16
CA HIS A 150 -12.35 -0.13 0.45
C HIS A 150 -12.50 -1.60 0.86
N THR A 151 -11.48 -2.44 0.61
CA THR A 151 -11.53 -3.87 0.94
C THR A 151 -11.29 -4.13 2.42
N ALA A 152 -10.68 -3.20 3.16
CA ALA A 152 -10.36 -3.30 4.58
C ALA A 152 -11.60 -3.13 5.47
N ARG A 153 -12.57 -4.06 5.34
CA ARG A 153 -13.83 -4.04 6.08
C ARG A 153 -13.62 -4.10 7.59
N ASP A 154 -12.62 -4.88 8.01
CA ASP A 154 -12.25 -5.05 9.41
C ASP A 154 -11.95 -3.74 10.13
N ILE A 155 -11.20 -2.82 9.52
CA ILE A 155 -10.96 -1.51 10.15
C ILE A 155 -12.22 -0.64 10.12
N TYR A 156 -13.05 -0.69 9.07
CA TYR A 156 -14.28 0.10 9.03
C TYR A 156 -15.32 -0.35 10.05
N GLU A 157 -15.39 -1.66 10.33
CA GLU A 157 -16.26 -2.22 11.38
C GLU A 157 -15.81 -1.82 12.80
N SER A 158 -14.54 -1.41 12.95
CA SER A 158 -13.97 -0.99 14.24
C SER A 158 -14.11 0.51 14.55
N LEU A 159 -14.54 1.31 13.57
CA LEU A 159 -14.69 2.77 13.66
C LEU A 159 -16.12 3.18 14.00
#